data_AF-A0A2E1W4A1-F1
#
_entry.id   AF-A0A2E1W4A1-F1
#
_cell.length_a   1.000
_cell.length_b   1.000
_cell.length_c   1.000
_cell.angle_alpha   90.00
_cell.angle_beta   90.00
_cell.angle_gamma   90.00
#
_symmetry.space_group_name_H-M   'P 1'
#
loop_
_entity.id
_entity.type
_entity.pdbx_description
1 polymer ?
#
loop_
_entity_poly.entity_id
_entity_poly.type
_entity_poly.pdbx_seq_one_letter_code
_entity_poly.pdbx_strand_id
1 'polypeptide(L)' 'MALTEKFKTKDLDTLRNAAKGEIFLDVKSPKLFKKVRKYYESNGVIFSGEPLDDYEIMMDCLYSDLQISVEVV' A
#
# COMPACT_ATOMS: atom_id res chain seq x y z
N MET A 1 3.03 5.59 -14.20
CA MET A 1 4.30 5.16 -13.57
C MET A 1 3.94 4.08 -12.56
N ALA A 2 4.60 2.93 -12.64
CA ALA A 2 4.34 1.81 -11.75
C ALA A 2 4.73 2.17 -10.30
N LEU A 3 4.14 1.47 -9.32
CA LEU A 3 4.40 1.68 -7.90
C LEU A 3 5.91 1.54 -7.59
N THR A 4 6.53 0.50 -8.15
CA THR A 4 7.96 0.17 -7.99
C THR A 4 8.91 1.22 -8.57
N GLU A 5 8.46 1.99 -9.56
CA GLU A 5 9.23 3.10 -10.14
C GLU A 5 9.01 4.40 -9.35
N LYS A 6 7.84 4.57 -8.74
CA LYS A 6 7.45 5.79 -8.04
C LYS A 6 8.08 5.91 -6.65
N PHE A 7 8.26 4.79 -5.96
CA PHE A 7 8.73 4.73 -4.57
C PHE A 7 10.15 4.18 -4.48
N LYS A 8 10.90 4.63 -3.46
CA LYS A 8 12.28 4.18 -3.24
C LYS A 8 12.28 2.73 -2.72
N THR A 9 13.35 1.98 -2.97
CA THR A 9 13.48 0.57 -2.54
C THR A 9 13.13 0.35 -1.05
N LYS A 10 13.64 1.20 -0.16
CA LYS A 10 13.32 1.12 1.29
C LYS A 10 11.83 1.33 1.62
N ASP A 11 11.16 2.17 0.82
CA ASP A 11 9.74 2.46 0.99
C ASP A 11 8.98 1.21 0.52
N LEU A 12 9.38 0.61 -0.61
CA LEU A 12 8.79 -0.63 -1.13
C LEU A 12 8.88 -1.79 -0.12
N ASP A 13 9.99 -1.94 0.59
CA ASP A 13 10.10 -2.97 1.64
C ASP A 13 9.10 -2.73 2.79
N THR A 14 8.91 -1.47 3.18
CA THR A 14 7.89 -1.09 4.18
C THR A 14 6.48 -1.38 3.66
N LEU A 15 6.21 -1.10 2.37
CA LEU A 15 4.91 -1.36 1.75
C LEU A 15 4.60 -2.85 1.63
N ARG A 16 5.61 -3.70 1.34
CA ARG A 16 5.45 -5.15 1.33
C ARG A 16 5.06 -5.68 2.70
N ASN A 17 5.75 -5.25 3.75
CA ASN A 17 5.45 -5.70 5.12
C ASN A 17 4.05 -5.24 5.55
N ALA A 18 3.64 -4.03 5.16
CA ALA A 18 2.28 -3.55 5.42
C ALA A 18 1.22 -4.36 4.66
N ALA A 19 1.40 -4.60 3.37
CA ALA A 19 0.47 -5.37 2.54
C ALA A 19 0.35 -6.84 2.97
N LYS A 20 1.38 -7.41 3.63
CA LYS A 20 1.34 -8.72 4.28
C LYS A 20 0.62 -8.73 5.64
N GLY A 21 0.26 -7.56 6.17
CA GLY A 21 -0.30 -7.42 7.51
C GLY A 21 0.72 -7.54 8.65
N GLU A 22 2.03 -7.51 8.36
CA GLU A 22 3.07 -7.57 9.39
C GLU A 22 3.16 -6.25 10.19
N ILE A 23 2.82 -5.13 9.55
CA ILE A 23 2.81 -3.80 10.16
C ILE A 23 1.60 -2.99 9.72
N PHE A 24 1.17 -2.04 10.56
CA PHE A 24 0.23 -1.00 10.17
C PHE A 24 0.97 0.18 9.54
N LEU A 25 0.71 0.46 8.26
CA LEU A 25 1.46 1.46 7.49
C LEU A 25 1.26 2.89 8.01
N ASP A 26 0.03 3.21 8.38
CA ASP A 26 -0.38 4.50 8.93
C ASP A 26 0.25 4.77 10.31
N VAL A 27 0.44 3.74 11.13
CA VAL A 27 1.13 3.83 12.42
C VAL A 27 2.65 3.89 12.24
N LYS A 28 3.21 2.97 11.44
CA LYS A 28 4.67 2.82 11.29
C LYS A 28 5.29 3.91 10.43
N SER A 29 4.58 4.37 9.41
CA SER A 29 5.07 5.36 8.44
C SER A 29 3.95 6.28 7.93
N PRO A 30 3.41 7.18 8.79
CA PRO A 30 2.26 8.04 8.45
C PRO A 30 2.49 8.94 7.21
N LYS A 31 3.74 9.37 6.97
CA LYS A 31 4.10 10.16 5.79
C LYS A 31 4.08 9.33 4.50
N LEU A 32 4.46 8.06 4.58
CA LEU A 32 4.43 7.15 3.44
C LEU A 32 2.99 6.78 3.12
N PHE A 33 2.18 6.46 4.14
CA PHE A 33 0.74 6.23 4.02
C PHE A 33 0.04 7.32 3.19
N LYS A 34 0.21 8.59 3.55
CA LYS A 34 -0.40 9.72 2.82
C LYS A 34 0.03 9.80 1.36
N LYS A 35 1.29 9.44 1.05
CA LYS A 35 1.80 9.45 -0.33
C LYS A 35 1.23 8.31 -1.17
N VAL A 36 1.11 7.12 -0.58
CA VAL A 36 0.55 5.94 -1.24
C VAL A 36 -0.93 6.12 -1.52
N ARG A 37 -1.70 6.61 -0.54
CA ARG A 37 -3.12 6.95 -0.74
C ARG A 37 -3.29 7.89 -1.93
N LYS A 38 -2.55 9.01 -1.93
CA LYS A 38 -2.59 9.98 -3.04
C LYS A 38 -2.15 9.38 -4.37
N TYR A 39 -1.18 8.48 -4.38
CA TYR A 39 -0.76 7.77 -5.59
C TYR A 39 -1.91 6.96 -6.16
N TYR A 40 -2.59 6.15 -5.35
CA TYR A 40 -3.72 5.33 -5.79
C TYR A 40 -4.93 6.18 -6.20
N GLU A 41 -5.28 7.23 -5.44
CA GLU A 41 -6.29 8.21 -5.84
C GLU A 41 -5.99 8.81 -7.22
N SER A 42 -4.73 9.18 -7.46
CA SER A 42 -4.30 9.77 -8.74
C SER A 42 -4.32 8.77 -9.90
N ASN A 43 -4.28 7.47 -9.59
CA ASN A 43 -4.40 6.38 -10.57
C ASN A 43 -5.86 5.90 -10.73
N GLY A 44 -6.83 6.56 -10.08
CA GLY A 44 -8.25 6.27 -10.24
C GLY A 44 -8.83 5.27 -9.24
N VAL A 45 -8.09 4.88 -8.20
CA VAL A 45 -8.66 4.10 -7.10
C VAL A 45 -9.66 4.97 -6.35
N ILE A 46 -10.89 4.47 -6.20
CA ILE A 46 -11.96 5.13 -5.47
C ILE A 46 -11.98 4.56 -4.06
N PHE A 47 -11.68 5.42 -3.10
CA PHE A 47 -11.80 5.12 -1.68
C PHE A 47 -13.25 5.31 -1.22
N SER A 48 -13.67 4.49 -0.26
CA SER A 48 -15.02 4.49 0.31
C SER A 48 -15.31 5.72 1.17
N GLY A 49 -14.27 6.32 1.76
CA GLY A 49 -14.36 7.37 2.76
C GLY A 49 -14.38 6.86 4.20
N GLU A 50 -14.65 5.57 4.41
CA GLU A 50 -14.55 4.93 5.71
C GLU A 50 -13.08 4.54 5.99
N PRO A 51 -12.50 4.92 7.15
CA PRO A 51 -11.06 4.77 7.38
C PRO A 51 -10.54 3.34 7.31
N LEU A 52 -11.31 2.37 7.80
CA LEU A 52 -10.91 0.96 7.82
C LEU A 52 -10.98 0.36 6.43
N ASP A 53 -12.11 0.55 5.75
CA ASP A 53 -12.32 0.07 4.39
C ASP A 53 -11.29 0.70 3.42
N ASP A 54 -11.00 2.00 3.57
CA ASP A 54 -9.97 2.68 2.79
C ASP A 54 -8.57 2.09 3.01
N TYR A 55 -8.28 1.67 4.26
CA TYR A 55 -7.01 1.03 4.57
C TYR A 55 -6.92 -0.33 3.88
N GLU A 56 -7.95 -1.16 4.00
CA GLU A 56 -8.03 -2.48 3.36
C GLU A 56 -7.90 -2.38 1.83
N ILE A 57 -8.67 -1.49 1.20
CA ILE A 57 -8.58 -1.21 -0.26
C ILE A 57 -7.13 -0.86 -0.65
N MET A 58 -6.46 -0.03 0.14
CA MET A 58 -5.09 0.36 -0.16
C MET A 58 -4.11 -0.81 0.02
N MET A 59 -4.29 -1.66 1.02
CA MET A 59 -3.46 -2.85 1.22
C MET A 59 -3.63 -3.84 0.07
N ASP A 60 -4.85 -4.08 -0.40
CA ASP A 60 -5.14 -4.94 -1.54
C ASP A 60 -4.48 -4.43 -2.84
N CYS A 61 -4.53 -3.11 -3.05
CA CYS A 61 -3.85 -2.48 -4.18
C CYS A 61 -2.33 -2.69 -4.09
N LEU A 62 -1.75 -2.47 -2.91
CA LEU A 62 -0.31 -2.70 -2.68
C LEU A 62 0.07 -4.17 -2.89
N TYR A 63 -0.73 -5.08 -2.37
CA TYR A 63 -0.50 -6.52 -2.47
C TYR A 63 -0.46 -6.95 -3.95
N SER A 64 -1.43 -6.47 -4.73
CA SER A 64 -1.54 -6.72 -6.16
C SER A 64 -0.37 -6.12 -6.95
N ASP A 65 -0.05 -4.85 -6.74
CA ASP A 65 1.02 -4.14 -7.47
C ASP A 65 2.42 -4.66 -7.15
N LEU A 66 2.65 -5.09 -5.91
CA LEU A 66 3.94 -5.62 -5.47
C LEU A 66 4.12 -7.11 -5.80
N GLN A 67 3.11 -7.72 -6.44
CA GLN A 67 3.09 -9.14 -6.80
C GLN A 67 3.54 -10.02 -5.63
N ILE A 68 2.99 -9.74 -4.44
CA ILE A 68 3.36 -10.49 -3.24
C ILE A 68 2.83 -11.90 -3.43
N SER A 69 3.70 -12.84 -3.78
CA SER A 69 3.34 -14.24 -3.88
C SER A 69 2.90 -14.72 -2.50
N VAL A 70 1.70 -15.31 -2.42
CA VAL A 70 1.36 -16.16 -1.28
C VAL A 70 2.26 -17.39 -1.41
N GLU A 71 3.35 -17.46 -0.65
CA GLU A 71 3.94 -18.77 -0.36
C GLU A 71 2.92 -19.49 0.52
N VAL A 72 2.11 -20.34 -0.11
CA VAL A 72 1.23 -21.26 0.60
C VAL A 72 2.15 -22.28 1.26
N VAL A 73 2.36 -22.12 2.57
CA VAL A 73 3.14 -23.05 3.41
C VAL A 73 2.22 -24.14 3.95
#